data_AF-A0AAD9ZQG1-F1
#
_entry.id   AF-A0AAD9ZQG1-F1
#
_cell.length_a   1.000
_cell.length_b   1.000
_cell.length_c   1.000
_cell.angle_alpha   90.00
_cell.angle_beta   90.00
_cell.angle_gamma   90.00
#
_symmetry.space_group_name_H-M   'P 1'
#
loop_
_entity.id
_entity.type
_entity.pdbx_description
1 polymer ?
#
loop_
_entity_poly.entity_id
_entity_poly.type
_entity_poly.pdbx_seq_one_letter_code
_entity_poly.pdbx_strand_id
1 'polypeptide(L)'
;MGRIARSCLQSLMKAMNLIMGMVGIAMILYALWMARVWQRDSQDSSSHHHHHSASPWFIYTFLGIGVAFCLITCLGHIAASTVNCFFLYCYTAIICLVLLLETAMAADIALNSDWEKDLPEDPTGRFHDFKEFVESNFDVFKWIGLLIILAQGTAILMGMSLIALGSNQASSYDSDEDEYSHSRVRLINPQVQQPPAYVIGDPVKPAPFGWNVYDSF
;
A
#
# COMPACT_ATOMS: atom_id res chain seq x y z
N MET A 1 5.94 -9.29 -24.67
CA MET A 1 6.38 -7.95 -24.20
C MET A 1 5.71 -7.53 -22.89
N GLY A 2 4.39 -7.68 -22.71
CA GLY A 2 3.67 -7.25 -21.49
C GLY A 2 4.17 -7.82 -20.15
N ARG A 3 4.60 -9.09 -20.09
CA ARG A 3 5.16 -9.71 -18.86
C ARG A 3 6.46 -9.06 -18.39
N ILE A 4 7.33 -8.67 -19.32
CA ILE A 4 8.61 -8.00 -19.03
C ILE A 4 8.34 -6.57 -18.55
N ALA A 5 7.43 -5.85 -19.22
CA ALA A 5 7.01 -4.51 -18.81
C ALA A 5 6.41 -4.50 -17.39
N ARG A 6 5.52 -5.44 -17.06
CA ARG A 6 4.94 -5.61 -15.71
C ARG A 6 6.02 -5.87 -14.65
N SER A 7 6.98 -6.76 -14.94
CA SER A 7 8.06 -7.08 -14.00
C SER A 7 8.99 -5.89 -13.77
N CYS A 8 9.32 -5.15 -14.82
CA CYS A 8 10.09 -3.91 -14.75
C CYS A 8 9.37 -2.87 -13.88
N LEU A 9 8.08 -2.66 -14.13
CA LEU A 9 7.24 -1.71 -13.41
C LEU A 9 7.13 -2.04 -11.92
N GLN A 10 6.95 -3.32 -11.58
CA GLN A 10 6.95 -3.80 -10.20
C GLN A 10 8.30 -3.61 -9.51
N SER A 11 9.41 -3.88 -10.21
CA SER A 11 10.75 -3.69 -9.65
C SER A 11 11.03 -2.22 -9.37
N LEU A 12 10.66 -1.33 -10.31
CA LEU A 12 10.86 0.11 -10.17
C LEU A 12 10.00 0.68 -9.04
N MET A 13 8.74 0.27 -8.94
CA MET A 13 7.84 0.64 -7.86
C MET A 13 8.37 0.18 -6.49
N LYS A 14 8.95 -1.03 -6.39
CA LYS A 14 9.62 -1.49 -5.16
C LYS A 14 10.85 -0.65 -4.82
N ALA A 15 11.67 -0.31 -5.81
CA ALA A 15 12.87 0.49 -5.60
C ALA A 15 12.52 1.91 -5.10
N MET A 16 11.51 2.56 -5.70
CA MET A 16 11.05 3.88 -5.26
C MET A 16 10.50 3.84 -3.83
N ASN A 17 9.69 2.83 -3.51
CA ASN A 17 9.17 2.65 -2.15
C ASN A 17 10.30 2.35 -1.14
N LEU A 18 11.34 1.60 -1.53
CA LEU A 18 12.49 1.34 -0.66
C LEU A 18 13.22 2.65 -0.29
N ILE A 19 13.45 3.53 -1.27
CA ILE A 19 14.08 4.83 -1.04
C ILE A 19 13.24 5.67 -0.07
N MET A 20 11.92 5.73 -0.28
CA MET A 20 11.00 6.43 0.63
C MET A 20 11.01 5.84 2.04
N GLY A 21 11.11 4.51 2.18
CA GLY A 21 11.25 3.85 3.47
C GLY A 21 12.52 4.26 4.20
N MET A 22 13.64 4.34 3.49
CA MET A 22 14.91 4.81 4.06
C MET A 22 14.82 6.26 4.54
N VAL A 23 14.15 7.14 3.78
CA VAL A 23 13.88 8.52 4.20
C VAL A 23 13.01 8.53 5.46
N GLY A 24 11.94 7.73 5.51
CA GLY A 24 11.08 7.62 6.70
C GLY A 24 11.84 7.14 7.94
N ILE A 25 12.70 6.14 7.81
CA ILE A 25 13.54 5.64 8.91
C ILE A 25 14.50 6.74 9.39
N ALA A 26 15.15 7.46 8.46
CA ALA A 26 16.03 8.57 8.80
C ALA A 26 15.28 9.69 9.55
N MET A 27 14.07 10.03 9.11
CA MET A 27 13.19 10.99 9.78
C MET A 27 12.84 10.54 11.20
N ILE A 28 12.47 9.27 11.39
CA ILE A 28 12.16 8.71 12.72
C ILE A 28 13.38 8.78 13.64
N LEU A 29 14.55 8.35 13.16
CA LEU A 29 15.79 8.38 13.95
C LEU A 29 16.16 9.81 14.35
N TYR A 30 16.02 10.77 13.43
CA TYR A 30 16.27 12.18 13.72
C TYR A 30 15.23 12.76 14.70
N ALA A 31 13.95 12.42 14.56
CA ALA A 31 12.91 12.82 15.50
C ALA A 31 13.17 12.29 16.91
N LEU A 32 13.56 11.02 17.03
CA LEU A 32 13.93 10.39 18.31
C LEU A 32 15.16 11.06 18.91
N TRP A 33 16.15 11.42 18.08
CA TRP A 33 17.30 12.18 18.54
C TRP A 33 16.89 13.56 19.09
N MET A 34 16.08 14.32 18.36
CA MET A 34 15.54 15.62 18.82
C MET A 34 14.76 15.47 20.13
N ALA A 35 13.92 14.44 20.24
CA ALA A 35 13.16 14.15 21.46
C ALA A 35 14.09 13.86 22.66
N ARG A 36 15.19 13.13 22.44
CA ARG A 36 16.16 12.79 23.50
C ARG A 36 16.96 14.01 23.95
N VAL A 37 17.33 14.89 23.01
CA VAL A 37 17.97 16.18 23.33
C VAL A 37 17.02 17.05 24.15
N TRP A 38 15.79 17.22 23.68
CA TRP A 38 14.76 18.00 24.39
C TRP A 38 14.50 17.48 25.81
N GLN A 39 14.41 16.16 25.98
CA GLN A 39 14.24 15.55 27.31
C GLN A 39 15.40 15.86 28.26
N ARG A 40 16.64 15.87 27.76
CA ARG A 40 17.82 16.18 28.56
C ARG A 40 17.81 17.64 29.01
N ASP A 41 17.61 18.55 28.07
CA ASP A 41 17.61 20.00 28.35
C ASP A 41 16.45 20.39 29.30
N SER A 42 15.31 19.71 29.18
CA SER A 42 14.15 19.87 30.08
C SER A 42 14.44 19.35 31.50
N GLN A 43 15.16 18.24 31.65
CA GLN A 43 15.53 17.69 32.96
C GLN A 43 16.52 18.61 33.70
N ASP A 44 17.52 19.14 32.99
CA ASP A 44 18.49 20.07 33.55
C ASP A 44 17.85 21.40 34.00
N SER A 45 16.79 21.84 33.31
CA SER A 45 16.05 23.07 33.62
C SER A 45 15.02 22.90 34.76
N SER A 46 14.59 21.66 35.03
CA SER A 46 13.52 21.33 35.99
C SER A 46 13.93 21.44 37.46
N SER A 47 15.22 21.60 37.77
CA SER A 47 15.70 21.76 39.14
C SER A 47 15.44 23.16 39.73
N HIS A 48 14.96 24.14 38.95
CA HIS A 48 14.81 25.51 39.46
C HIS A 48 13.44 26.21 39.31
N HIS A 49 12.53 25.88 38.38
CA HIS A 49 11.19 26.51 38.36
C HIS A 49 10.11 25.67 37.66
N HIS A 50 8.90 25.66 38.23
CA HIS A 50 7.70 25.07 37.63
C HIS A 50 7.28 25.84 36.37
N HIS A 51 7.63 25.36 35.18
CA HIS A 51 7.11 25.89 33.92
C HIS A 51 6.13 24.92 33.24
N HIS A 52 5.06 25.54 32.72
CA HIS A 52 4.01 24.96 31.92
C HIS A 52 4.60 24.07 30.82
N SER A 53 4.30 22.77 30.85
CA SER A 53 4.84 21.78 29.92
C SER A 53 4.20 21.96 28.54
N ALA A 54 4.67 22.95 27.77
CA ALA A 54 4.30 23.10 26.37
C ALA A 54 4.76 21.85 25.60
N SER A 55 3.81 21.20 24.92
CA SER A 55 4.07 19.96 24.17
C SER A 55 4.98 20.27 22.97
N PRO A 56 6.08 19.51 22.74
CA PRO A 56 7.00 19.72 21.62
C PRO A 56 6.36 19.23 20.30
N TRP A 57 5.36 19.97 19.83
CA TRP A 57 4.50 19.56 18.72
C TRP A 57 5.30 19.29 17.43
N PHE A 58 6.33 20.09 17.15
CA PHE A 58 7.17 19.93 15.96
C PHE A 58 7.91 18.58 15.94
N ILE A 59 8.38 18.11 17.10
CA ILE A 59 9.05 16.80 17.20
C ILE A 59 8.06 15.68 16.91
N TYR A 60 6.83 15.77 17.42
CA TYR A 60 5.79 14.77 17.18
C TYR A 60 5.27 14.77 15.74
N THR A 61 5.14 15.93 15.09
CA THR A 61 4.75 16.00 13.68
C THR A 61 5.85 15.41 12.80
N PHE A 62 7.12 15.74 13.04
CA PHE A 62 8.24 15.19 12.29
C PHE A 62 8.34 13.67 12.46
N LEU A 63 8.14 13.16 13.68
CA LEU A 63 8.05 11.72 13.96
C LEU A 63 6.86 11.07 13.21
N GLY A 64 5.68 11.70 13.29
CA GLY A 64 4.46 11.22 12.65
C GLY A 64 4.58 11.10 11.14
N ILE A 65 5.18 12.10 10.48
CA ILE A 65 5.46 12.07 9.03
C ILE A 65 6.41 10.92 8.69
N GLY A 66 7.48 10.72 9.47
CA GLY A 66 8.40 9.61 9.27
C GLY A 66 7.72 8.24 9.37
N VAL A 67 6.86 8.05 10.39
CA VAL A 67 6.06 6.81 10.54
C VAL A 67 5.10 6.63 9.38
N ALA A 68 4.41 7.69 8.94
CA ALA A 68 3.51 7.63 7.78
C ALA A 68 4.26 7.20 6.50
N PHE A 69 5.47 7.73 6.25
CA PHE A 69 6.30 7.32 5.12
C PHE A 69 6.68 5.84 5.17
N CYS A 70 7.01 5.31 6.35
CA CYS A 70 7.26 3.88 6.53
C CYS A 70 6.00 3.04 6.24
N LEU A 71 4.82 3.47 6.70
CA LEU A 71 3.56 2.75 6.45
C LEU A 71 3.17 2.76 4.97
N ILE A 72 3.28 3.92 4.30
CA ILE A 72 3.03 4.06 2.86
C ILE A 72 4.00 3.16 2.07
N THR A 73 5.27 3.11 2.48
CA THR A 73 6.29 2.24 1.88
C THR A 73 5.93 0.76 2.02
N CYS A 74 5.56 0.32 3.23
CA CYS A 74 5.13 -1.05 3.48
C CYS A 74 3.95 -1.43 2.58
N LEU A 75 2.95 -0.55 2.49
CA LEU A 75 1.79 -0.77 1.62
C LEU A 75 2.18 -0.82 0.14
N GLY A 76 3.08 0.05 -0.31
CA GLY A 76 3.60 0.06 -1.69
C GLY A 76 4.37 -1.21 -2.04
N HIS A 77 5.19 -1.72 -1.11
CA HIS A 77 5.89 -2.98 -1.29
C HIS A 77 4.93 -4.18 -1.36
N ILE A 78 3.90 -4.20 -0.52
CA ILE A 78 2.84 -5.21 -0.56
C ILE A 78 2.05 -5.11 -1.87
N ALA A 79 1.68 -3.91 -2.32
CA ALA A 79 0.97 -3.68 -3.57
C ALA A 79 1.78 -4.17 -4.79
N ALA A 80 3.09 -3.88 -4.82
CA ALA A 80 3.97 -4.30 -5.89
C ALA A 80 4.30 -5.82 -5.88
N SER A 81 4.19 -6.49 -4.73
CA SER A 81 4.51 -7.92 -4.58
C SER A 81 3.31 -8.84 -4.73
N THR A 82 2.15 -8.45 -4.18
CA THR A 82 0.95 -9.30 -4.15
C THR A 82 0.16 -9.28 -5.47
N VAL A 83 0.36 -8.24 -6.29
CA VAL A 83 -0.38 -7.99 -7.53
C VAL A 83 -1.91 -8.13 -7.39
N ASN A 84 -2.40 -7.93 -6.16
CA ASN A 84 -3.81 -7.89 -5.85
C ASN A 84 -4.32 -6.48 -6.16
N CYS A 85 -5.32 -6.40 -7.04
CA CYS A 85 -5.89 -5.14 -7.50
C CYS A 85 -6.36 -4.24 -6.34
N PHE A 86 -6.85 -4.80 -5.24
CA PHE A 86 -7.29 -4.02 -4.08
C PHE A 86 -6.13 -3.25 -3.42
N PHE A 87 -5.03 -3.93 -3.07
CA PHE A 87 -3.87 -3.27 -2.46
C PHE A 87 -3.25 -2.22 -3.37
N LEU A 88 -3.26 -2.50 -4.68
CA LEU A 88 -2.75 -1.59 -5.68
C LEU A 88 -3.64 -0.35 -5.82
N TYR A 89 -4.97 -0.51 -5.83
CA TYR A 89 -5.93 0.59 -5.81
C TYR A 89 -5.83 1.42 -4.53
N CYS A 90 -5.76 0.78 -3.36
CA CYS A 90 -5.57 1.47 -2.08
C CYS A 90 -4.27 2.27 -2.07
N TYR A 91 -3.16 1.68 -2.51
CA TYR A 91 -1.88 2.38 -2.59
C TYR A 91 -1.96 3.59 -3.55
N THR A 92 -2.47 3.41 -4.77
CA THR A 92 -2.62 4.51 -5.73
C THR A 92 -3.54 5.61 -5.19
N ALA A 93 -4.65 5.25 -4.54
CA ALA A 93 -5.54 6.23 -3.90
C ALA A 93 -4.83 7.00 -2.77
N ILE A 94 -4.02 6.34 -1.95
CA ILE A 94 -3.24 6.99 -0.89
C ILE A 94 -2.22 7.97 -1.48
N ILE A 95 -1.48 7.59 -2.52
CA ILE A 95 -0.53 8.51 -3.18
C ILE A 95 -1.26 9.69 -3.81
N CYS A 96 -2.44 9.48 -4.42
CA CYS A 96 -3.27 10.59 -4.91
C CYS A 96 -3.73 11.51 -3.78
N LEU A 97 -4.17 10.98 -2.63
CA LEU A 97 -4.57 11.78 -1.48
C LEU A 97 -3.40 12.58 -0.91
N VAL A 98 -2.19 12.00 -0.85
CA VAL A 98 -0.98 12.69 -0.44
C VAL A 98 -0.65 13.83 -1.41
N LEU A 99 -0.70 13.60 -2.72
CA LEU A 99 -0.47 14.63 -3.73
C LEU A 99 -1.47 15.79 -3.61
N LEU A 100 -2.75 15.46 -3.39
CA LEU A 100 -3.80 16.47 -3.18
C LEU A 100 -3.57 17.27 -1.90
N LEU A 101 -3.21 16.59 -0.81
CA LEU A 101 -2.89 17.24 0.47
C LEU A 101 -1.67 18.16 0.33
N GLU A 102 -0.59 17.71 -0.31
CA GLU A 102 0.60 18.52 -0.57
C GLU A 102 0.28 19.74 -1.43
N THR A 103 -0.50 19.57 -2.50
CA THR A 103 -0.90 20.68 -3.37
C THR A 103 -1.80 21.66 -2.62
N ALA A 104 -2.71 21.16 -1.77
CA ALA A 104 -3.58 22.00 -0.95
C ALA A 104 -2.78 22.80 0.08
N MET A 105 -1.83 22.17 0.79
CA MET A 105 -0.95 22.85 1.73
C MET A 105 -0.04 23.88 1.03
N ALA A 106 0.52 23.53 -0.13
CA ALA A 106 1.34 24.46 -0.91
C ALA A 106 0.53 25.66 -1.41
N ALA A 107 -0.71 25.44 -1.85
CA ALA A 107 -1.62 26.51 -2.23
C ALA A 107 -2.00 27.39 -1.03
N ASP A 108 -2.26 26.78 0.13
CA ASP A 108 -2.58 27.51 1.36
C ASP A 108 -1.41 28.41 1.79
N ILE A 109 -0.20 27.87 1.87
CA ILE A 109 1.03 28.63 2.18
C ILE A 109 1.28 29.76 1.15
N ALA A 110 0.99 29.52 -0.14
CA ALA A 110 1.20 30.50 -1.19
C ALA A 110 0.14 31.62 -1.23
N LEU A 111 -1.10 31.33 -0.82
CA LEU A 111 -2.21 32.28 -0.83
C LEU A 111 -2.38 33.02 0.50
N ASN A 112 -2.00 32.38 1.61
CA ASN A 112 -2.10 32.93 2.95
C ASN A 112 -0.75 33.54 3.36
N SER A 113 -0.61 34.86 3.28
CA SER A 113 0.60 35.56 3.73
C SER A 113 0.87 35.44 5.22
N ASP A 114 -0.14 35.05 6.01
CA ASP A 114 -0.11 34.96 7.47
C ASP A 114 -0.09 33.51 7.98
N TRP A 115 0.13 32.51 7.11
CA TRP A 115 0.08 31.06 7.45
C TRP A 115 0.92 30.68 8.67
N GLU A 116 2.01 31.39 8.92
CA GLU A 116 2.89 31.14 10.05
C GLU A 116 2.22 31.42 11.40
N LYS A 117 1.28 32.37 11.44
CA LYS A 117 0.54 32.73 12.67
C LYS A 117 -0.46 31.65 13.08
N ASP A 118 -0.84 30.76 12.17
CA ASP A 118 -1.78 29.67 12.43
C ASP A 118 -1.11 28.48 13.14
N LEU A 119 0.23 28.44 13.17
CA LEU A 119 0.99 27.40 13.86
C LEU A 119 1.16 27.71 15.35
N PRO A 120 1.05 26.69 16.22
CA PRO A 120 1.34 26.88 17.64
C PRO A 120 2.83 27.19 17.85
N GLU A 121 3.13 28.01 18.86
CA GLU A 121 4.51 28.30 19.26
C GLU A 121 5.27 27.00 19.59
N ASP A 122 6.46 26.81 19.03
CA ASP A 122 7.31 25.66 19.31
C ASP A 122 8.25 25.95 20.48
N PRO A 123 8.04 25.36 21.68
CA PRO A 123 8.88 25.60 22.84
C PRO A 123 10.32 25.08 22.66
N THR A 124 10.57 24.24 21.66
CA THR A 124 11.89 23.63 21.44
C THR A 124 12.82 24.48 20.58
N GLY A 125 12.28 25.49 19.89
CA GLY A 125 12.99 26.30 18.90
C GLY A 125 13.45 25.52 17.66
N ARG A 126 13.21 24.21 17.57
CA ARG A 126 13.64 23.36 16.45
C ARG A 126 12.90 23.71 15.17
N PHE A 127 11.64 24.13 15.27
CA PHE A 127 10.88 24.62 14.12
C PHE A 127 11.51 25.89 13.53
N HIS A 128 11.98 26.80 14.37
CA HIS A 128 12.66 28.02 13.93
C HIS A 128 13.98 27.69 13.20
N ASP A 129 14.81 26.84 13.79
CA ASP A 129 16.06 26.37 13.17
C ASP A 129 15.79 25.69 11.81
N PHE A 130 14.73 24.89 11.72
CA PHE A 130 14.32 24.24 10.47
C PHE A 130 13.88 25.25 9.42
N LYS A 131 13.11 26.27 9.80
CA LYS A 131 12.68 27.33 8.89
C LYS A 131 13.87 28.10 8.32
N GLU A 132 14.82 28.50 9.17
CA GLU A 132 16.04 29.19 8.73
C GLU A 132 16.87 28.31 7.77
N PHE A 133 16.93 27.00 8.02
CA PHE A 133 17.57 26.05 7.11
C PHE A 133 16.86 25.96 5.75
N VAL A 134 15.53 25.96 5.71
CA VAL A 134 14.74 25.96 4.47
C VAL A 134 14.93 27.26 3.70
N GLU A 135 14.87 28.40 4.38
CA GLU A 135 15.04 29.72 3.76
C GLU A 135 16.44 29.90 3.17
N SER A 136 17.47 29.48 3.89
CA SER A 136 18.86 29.53 3.42
C SER A 136 19.15 28.60 2.23
N ASN A 137 18.33 27.56 2.03
CA ASN A 137 18.49 26.57 0.97
C ASN A 137 17.29 26.49 0.03
N PHE A 138 16.52 27.58 -0.12
CA PHE A 138 15.23 27.57 -0.79
C PHE A 138 15.28 27.01 -2.22
N ASP A 139 16.34 27.31 -2.98
CA ASP A 139 16.52 26.76 -4.33
C ASP A 139 16.60 25.23 -4.34
N VAL A 140 17.28 24.63 -3.37
CA VAL A 140 17.37 23.18 -3.21
C VAL A 140 16.00 22.61 -2.86
N PHE A 141 15.28 23.24 -1.92
CA PHE A 141 13.94 22.81 -1.52
C PHE A 141 12.92 22.90 -2.66
N LYS A 142 13.04 23.89 -3.56
CA LYS A 142 12.21 23.98 -4.77
C LYS A 142 12.45 22.78 -5.69
N TRP A 143 13.70 22.40 -5.92
CA TRP A 143 14.03 21.21 -6.72
C TRP A 143 13.56 19.92 -6.03
N ILE A 144 13.70 19.81 -4.71
CA ILE A 144 13.18 18.68 -3.92
C ILE A 144 11.66 18.59 -4.09
N GLY A 145 10.92 19.69 -3.95
CA GLY A 145 9.47 19.72 -4.14
C GLY A 145 9.05 19.27 -5.54
N LEU A 146 9.74 19.75 -6.59
CA LEU A 146 9.49 19.31 -7.96
C LEU A 146 9.73 17.80 -8.13
N LEU A 147 10.81 17.27 -7.55
CA LEU A 147 11.12 15.84 -7.59
C LEU A 147 10.07 15.00 -6.85
N ILE A 148 9.53 15.47 -5.74
CA ILE A 148 8.46 14.79 -4.99
C ILE A 148 7.19 14.67 -5.84
N ILE A 149 6.74 15.78 -6.43
CA ILE A 149 5.55 15.80 -7.30
C ILE A 149 5.74 14.86 -8.50
N LEU A 150 6.93 14.89 -9.12
CA LEU A 150 7.26 13.99 -10.23
C LEU A 150 7.29 12.52 -9.80
N ALA A 151 7.86 12.21 -8.63
CA ALA A 151 7.91 10.87 -8.07
C ALA A 151 6.51 10.32 -7.75
N GLN A 152 5.63 11.15 -7.18
CA GLN A 152 4.24 10.77 -6.91
C GLN A 152 3.45 10.58 -8.20
N GLY A 153 3.57 11.49 -9.17
CA GLY A 153 2.92 11.38 -10.48
C GLY A 153 3.36 10.12 -11.22
N THR A 154 4.66 9.81 -11.21
CA THR A 154 5.17 8.57 -11.78
C THR A 154 4.66 7.35 -11.02
N ALA A 155 4.65 7.33 -9.68
CA ALA A 155 4.08 6.23 -8.90
C ALA A 155 2.60 5.97 -9.21
N ILE A 156 1.79 7.03 -9.40
CA ILE A 156 0.39 6.92 -9.83
C ILE A 156 0.31 6.30 -11.24
N LEU A 157 1.10 6.79 -12.20
CA LEU A 157 1.15 6.24 -13.56
C LEU A 157 1.56 4.76 -13.57
N MET A 158 2.52 4.38 -12.73
CA MET A 158 2.93 2.98 -12.57
C MET A 158 1.81 2.14 -11.98
N GLY A 159 1.14 2.63 -10.94
CA GLY A 159 -0.03 1.97 -10.36
C GLY A 159 -1.14 1.75 -11.37
N MET A 160 -1.55 2.80 -12.09
CA MET A 160 -2.57 2.72 -13.14
C MET A 160 -2.18 1.76 -14.26
N SER A 161 -0.92 1.77 -14.69
CA SER A 161 -0.42 0.85 -15.71
C SER A 161 -0.44 -0.61 -15.24
N LEU A 162 -0.10 -0.88 -13.97
CA LEU A 162 -0.22 -2.22 -13.39
C LEU A 162 -1.68 -2.68 -13.29
N ILE A 163 -2.61 -1.78 -12.93
CA ILE A 163 -4.05 -2.07 -12.90
C ILE A 163 -4.55 -2.42 -14.30
N ALA A 164 -4.22 -1.60 -15.30
CA ALA A 164 -4.62 -1.82 -16.69
C ALA A 164 -4.07 -3.14 -17.25
N LEU A 165 -2.80 -3.45 -16.98
CA LEU A 165 -2.17 -4.71 -17.38
C LEU A 165 -2.78 -5.93 -16.66
N GLY A 166 -3.22 -5.78 -15.41
CA GLY A 166 -3.92 -6.84 -14.67
C GLY A 166 -5.31 -7.13 -15.27
N SER A 167 -6.07 -6.08 -15.61
CA SER A 167 -7.40 -6.21 -16.21
C SER A 167 -7.37 -6.88 -17.60
N ASN A 168 -6.41 -6.50 -18.45
CA ASN A 168 -6.27 -7.10 -19.78
C ASN A 168 -5.90 -8.58 -19.73
N GLN A 169 -5.19 -9.02 -18.69
CA GLN A 169 -4.83 -10.42 -18.54
C GLN A 169 -6.02 -11.26 -18.02
N ALA A 170 -6.85 -10.73 -17.12
CA ALA A 170 -8.08 -11.42 -16.70
C ALA A 170 -9.05 -11.67 -17.88
N SER A 171 -9.19 -10.71 -18.79
CA SER A 171 -10.03 -10.85 -20.00
C SER A 171 -9.51 -11.87 -21.01
N SER A 172 -8.21 -12.19 -21.02
CA SER A 172 -7.59 -13.12 -21.98
C SER A 172 -7.47 -14.55 -21.43
N TYR A 173 -7.62 -14.74 -20.13
CA TYR A 173 -7.52 -16.04 -19.46
C TYR A 173 -8.88 -16.67 -19.14
N ASP A 174 -9.98 -15.93 -19.34
CA ASP A 174 -11.36 -16.45 -19.20
C ASP A 174 -11.78 -17.38 -20.37
N SER A 175 -10.81 -17.84 -21.18
CA SER A 175 -11.05 -18.83 -22.21
C SER A 175 -10.37 -20.18 -22.01
N ASP A 176 -9.28 -20.36 -21.24
CA ASP A 176 -8.63 -21.70 -21.23
C ASP A 176 -7.73 -22.10 -20.04
N GLU A 177 -7.55 -21.34 -18.94
CA GLU A 177 -6.58 -21.80 -17.90
C GLU A 177 -7.02 -21.46 -16.46
N ASP A 178 -7.75 -22.41 -15.86
CA ASP A 178 -7.92 -22.59 -14.41
C ASP A 178 -6.59 -22.96 -13.72
N GLU A 179 -5.60 -22.08 -13.72
CA GLU A 179 -4.38 -22.34 -12.93
C GLU A 179 -3.73 -21.03 -12.50
N TYR A 180 -4.03 -20.58 -11.26
CA TYR A 180 -3.19 -19.76 -10.35
C TYR A 180 -3.99 -19.12 -9.20
N SER A 181 -5.12 -19.72 -8.80
CA SER A 181 -5.85 -19.32 -7.58
C SER A 181 -5.78 -20.38 -6.47
N HIS A 182 -4.61 -20.98 -6.23
CA HIS A 182 -4.43 -22.07 -5.26
C HIS A 182 -4.25 -21.61 -3.80
N SER A 183 -5.06 -20.66 -3.32
CA SER A 183 -5.02 -20.25 -1.90
C SER A 183 -6.35 -19.82 -1.27
N ARG A 184 -7.48 -19.90 -1.98
CA ARG A 184 -8.77 -19.41 -1.45
C ARG A 184 -9.88 -20.43 -1.22
N VAL A 185 -9.67 -21.74 -1.45
CA VAL A 185 -10.75 -22.74 -1.27
C VAL A 185 -10.25 -24.02 -0.61
N ARG A 186 -9.84 -23.93 0.66
CA ARG A 186 -9.59 -25.12 1.49
C ARG A 186 -10.07 -24.98 2.93
N LEU A 187 -11.15 -24.23 3.16
CA LEU A 187 -11.75 -24.11 4.50
C LEU A 187 -13.24 -24.42 4.59
N ILE A 188 -13.88 -24.84 3.50
CA ILE A 188 -15.29 -25.26 3.52
C ILE A 188 -15.41 -26.56 2.75
N ASN A 189 -15.15 -27.67 3.44
CA ASN A 189 -15.52 -29.00 3.00
C ASN A 189 -16.40 -29.62 4.08
N PRO A 190 -17.73 -29.55 3.99
CA PRO A 190 -18.57 -30.57 4.57
C PRO A 190 -18.59 -31.73 3.58
N GLN A 191 -17.84 -32.78 3.90
CA GLN A 191 -18.05 -34.11 3.33
C GLN A 191 -19.50 -34.51 3.56
N VAL A 192 -20.36 -34.36 2.56
CA VAL A 192 -21.69 -34.97 2.54
C VAL A 192 -21.72 -35.95 1.38
N GLN A 193 -21.56 -37.20 1.79
CA GLN A 193 -21.78 -38.46 1.11
C GLN A 193 -22.99 -38.41 0.17
N GLN A 194 -22.77 -38.68 -1.12
CA GLN A 194 -23.84 -38.96 -2.08
C GLN A 194 -24.50 -40.31 -1.74
N PRO A 195 -25.83 -40.42 -1.60
CA PRO A 195 -26.50 -41.71 -1.53
C PRO A 195 -26.65 -42.34 -2.94
N PRO A 196 -26.60 -43.68 -3.07
CA PRO A 196 -26.61 -44.34 -4.38
C PRO A 196 -28.00 -44.26 -5.04
N ALA A 197 -27.98 -44.06 -6.36
CA ALA A 197 -29.17 -44.05 -7.21
C ALA A 197 -29.90 -45.40 -7.15
N TYR A 198 -31.22 -45.33 -6.97
CA TYR A 198 -32.09 -46.49 -6.99
C TYR A 198 -32.12 -47.12 -8.38
N VAL A 199 -31.94 -48.44 -8.44
CA VAL A 199 -32.10 -49.24 -9.66
C VAL A 199 -33.55 -49.72 -9.71
N ILE A 200 -34.31 -49.22 -10.69
CA ILE A 200 -35.60 -49.80 -11.07
C ILE A 200 -35.33 -51.18 -11.67
N GLY A 201 -35.87 -52.22 -11.05
CA GLY A 201 -35.88 -53.57 -11.62
C GLY A 201 -36.96 -53.69 -12.70
N ASP A 202 -36.58 -54.21 -13.86
CA ASP A 202 -37.51 -54.63 -14.92
C ASP A 202 -38.32 -55.86 -14.47
N PRO A 203 -39.63 -55.92 -14.78
CA PRO A 203 -40.45 -57.08 -14.45
C PRO A 203 -40.16 -58.27 -15.37
N VAL A 204 -40.09 -59.43 -14.71
CA VAL A 204 -39.87 -60.79 -15.25
C VAL A 204 -40.84 -61.14 -16.38
N LYS A 205 -40.31 -61.61 -17.52
CA LYS A 205 -41.07 -62.28 -18.60
C LYS A 205 -41.35 -63.75 -18.23
N PRO A 206 -42.54 -64.29 -18.49
CA PRO A 206 -42.72 -65.73 -18.64
C PRO A 206 -42.51 -66.15 -20.12
N ALA A 207 -41.71 -67.21 -20.32
CA ALA A 207 -41.52 -67.92 -21.60
C ALA A 207 -42.40 -69.20 -21.63
N PRO A 208 -42.29 -70.13 -22.60
CA PRO A 208 -41.80 -70.09 -24.00
C PRO A 208 -42.81 -70.75 -24.98
N PHE A 209 -42.71 -70.56 -26.31
CA PHE A 209 -43.16 -71.57 -27.29
C PHE A 209 -42.60 -71.25 -28.70
N GLY A 210 -41.93 -72.22 -29.33
CA GLY A 210 -41.72 -72.21 -30.78
C GLY A 210 -40.34 -72.62 -31.29
N TRP A 211 -40.04 -73.93 -31.21
CA TRP A 211 -39.40 -74.78 -32.24
C TRP A 211 -38.30 -74.19 -33.14
N ASN A 212 -37.06 -74.71 -33.11
CA ASN A 212 -36.50 -75.74 -34.02
C ASN A 212 -35.17 -75.13 -34.57
N VAL A 213 -34.03 -75.80 -34.81
CA VAL A 213 -33.77 -77.11 -35.38
C VAL A 213 -32.23 -77.38 -35.29
N TYR A 214 -31.87 -78.56 -34.76
CA TYR A 214 -30.73 -79.47 -35.05
C TYR A 214 -29.25 -79.05 -34.83
N ASP A 215 -28.64 -79.78 -33.87
CA ASP A 215 -27.26 -80.24 -33.87
C ASP A 215 -26.94 -81.13 -35.08
N SER A 216 -25.70 -81.10 -35.54
CA SER A 216 -25.06 -82.23 -36.23
C SER A 216 -23.60 -82.30 -35.78
N PHE A 217 -23.21 -83.49 -35.33
CA PHE A 217 -21.82 -83.94 -35.30
C PHE A 217 -21.20 -83.92 -36.69
#